data_AF-A3XAD4-F1
#
_entry.id   AF-A3XAD4-F1
#
_cell.length_a   1.000
_cell.length_b   1.000
_cell.length_c   1.000
_cell.angle_alpha   90.00
_cell.angle_beta   90.00
_cell.angle_gamma   90.00
#
_symmetry.space_group_name_H-M   'P 1'
#
loop_
_entity.id
_entity.type
_entity.pdbx_description
1 polymer ?
#
loop_
_entity_poly.entity_id
_entity_poly.type
_entity_poly.pdbx_seq_one_letter_code
_entity_poly.pdbx_strand_id
1 'polypeptide(L)'
;MGYKMKQLKNLGLVLAAGLFVGGQAHAADRIMCEMTAHSSDNLVPPKVLFEFRDNRGSAMAYDRTIHHVYGKPIAAVLEETGASRYTISWTVKNLPLQGNTTTSAQYLVRLNTKTMKATLTAYLNGYFNESRGTGKCQPLS
;
A
#
# COMPACT_ATOMS: atom_id res chain seq x y z
N MET A 1 -49.48 28.54 51.32
CA MET A 1 -48.05 28.25 51.61
C MET A 1 -47.96 26.74 51.87
N GLY A 2 -47.48 25.91 50.95
CA GLY A 2 -46.07 25.54 50.77
C GLY A 2 -45.63 24.64 51.94
N TYR A 3 -45.12 23.40 51.80
CA TYR A 3 -44.27 22.87 50.74
C TYR A 3 -44.15 21.32 50.85
N LYS A 4 -44.18 20.68 49.67
CA LYS A 4 -43.40 19.53 49.19
C LYS A 4 -43.44 18.14 49.86
N MET A 5 -43.90 17.22 49.01
CA MET A 5 -43.79 15.76 48.99
C MET A 5 -42.45 15.19 49.48
N LYS A 6 -42.56 14.13 50.30
CA LYS A 6 -41.46 13.26 50.73
C LYS A 6 -40.99 12.36 49.56
N GLN A 7 -39.75 12.59 49.15
CA GLN A 7 -38.70 11.61 48.83
C GLN A 7 -39.17 10.18 48.51
N LEU A 8 -39.22 9.84 47.23
CA LEU A 8 -39.06 8.46 46.75
C LEU A 8 -37.73 8.40 46.00
N LYS A 9 -36.77 7.74 46.65
CA LYS A 9 -35.40 7.54 46.18
C LYS A 9 -35.40 6.75 44.87
N ASN A 10 -34.93 7.43 43.82
CA ASN A 10 -34.32 6.96 42.58
C ASN A 10 -34.36 5.44 42.33
N LEU A 11 -35.28 5.00 41.46
CA LEU A 11 -35.03 3.84 40.61
C LEU A 11 -33.92 4.22 39.62
N GLY A 12 -32.74 3.59 39.77
CA GLY A 12 -31.66 3.70 38.82
C GLY A 12 -32.02 2.97 37.52
N LEU A 13 -32.39 3.72 36.49
CA LEU A 13 -32.45 3.23 35.12
C LEU A 13 -31.03 3.33 34.54
N VAL A 14 -30.28 2.23 34.56
CA VAL A 14 -28.99 2.15 33.85
C VAL A 14 -29.30 1.97 32.36
N LEU A 15 -29.30 3.07 31.59
CA LEU A 15 -29.20 3.00 30.14
C LEU A 15 -27.79 2.51 29.79
N ALA A 16 -27.65 1.21 29.55
CA ALA A 16 -26.49 0.68 28.84
C ALA A 16 -26.60 1.11 27.37
N ALA A 17 -26.14 2.33 27.07
CA ALA A 17 -25.90 2.76 25.70
C ALA A 17 -24.75 1.89 25.15
N GLY A 18 -25.12 0.86 24.38
CA GLY A 18 -24.18 0.03 23.65
C GLY A 18 -23.37 0.91 22.70
N LEU A 19 -22.13 1.20 23.09
CA LEU A 19 -21.11 1.75 22.23
C LEU A 19 -20.79 0.68 21.18
N PHE A 20 -21.54 0.69 20.07
CA PHE A 20 -21.06 0.11 18.83
C PHE A 20 -19.85 0.94 18.39
N VAL A 21 -18.68 0.63 18.93
CA VAL A 21 -17.40 1.01 18.32
C VAL A 21 -17.24 0.11 17.11
N GLY A 22 -18.06 0.34 16.08
CA GLY A 22 -17.80 -0.16 14.74
C GLY A 22 -16.53 0.51 14.29
N GLY A 23 -15.40 -0.19 14.39
CA GLY A 23 -14.16 0.24 13.78
C GLY A 23 -14.46 0.51 12.30
N GLN A 24 -14.39 1.77 11.90
CA GLN A 24 -14.50 2.14 10.50
C GLN A 24 -13.35 1.43 9.80
N ALA A 25 -13.65 0.35 9.07
CA ALA A 25 -12.70 -0.23 8.16
C ALA A 25 -12.42 0.85 7.11
N HIS A 26 -11.33 1.60 7.31
CA HIS A 26 -10.86 2.55 6.32
C HIS A 26 -10.58 1.74 5.05
N ALA A 27 -11.40 1.94 4.02
CA ALA A 27 -11.16 1.32 2.73
C ALA A 27 -9.75 1.70 2.29
N ALA A 28 -8.90 0.69 2.06
CA ALA A 28 -7.52 0.93 1.67
C ALA A 28 -7.51 1.65 0.31
N ASP A 29 -6.77 2.76 0.23
CA ASP A 29 -6.63 3.51 -1.01
C ASP A 29 -5.71 2.73 -1.94
N ARG A 30 -6.28 2.21 -3.02
CA ARG A 30 -5.59 1.32 -3.96
C ARG A 30 -5.29 2.07 -5.24
N ILE A 31 -4.05 1.96 -5.73
CA ILE A 31 -3.62 2.56 -6.99
C ILE A 31 -3.00 1.47 -7.85
N MET A 32 -3.57 1.24 -9.04
CA MET A 32 -2.98 0.38 -10.06
C MET A 32 -2.21 1.22 -11.05
N CYS A 33 -0.97 0.84 -11.32
CA CYS A 33 -0.13 1.44 -12.35
C CYS A 33 0.11 0.45 -13.48
N GLU A 34 -0.21 0.85 -14.70
CA GLU A 34 0.17 0.16 -15.93
C GLU A 34 1.51 0.72 -16.41
N MET A 35 2.52 -0.14 -16.51
CA MET A 35 3.90 0.23 -16.75
C MET A 35 4.35 -0.15 -18.16
N THR A 36 5.07 0.76 -18.79
CA THR A 36 5.86 0.51 -19.99
C THR A 36 7.32 0.37 -19.59
N ALA A 37 7.92 -0.77 -19.89
CA ALA A 37 9.35 -1.01 -19.69
C ALA A 37 10.16 -0.28 -20.76
N HIS A 38 11.28 0.32 -20.36
CA HIS A 38 12.31 0.90 -21.24
C HIS A 38 13.54 -0.01 -21.33
N SER A 39 13.52 -1.15 -20.63
CA SER A 39 14.52 -2.23 -20.67
C SER A 39 13.89 -3.52 -21.19
N SER A 40 14.71 -4.42 -21.74
CA SER A 40 14.28 -5.72 -22.31
C SER A 40 14.40 -6.90 -21.34
N ASP A 41 14.76 -6.66 -20.08
CA ASP A 41 15.08 -7.66 -19.05
C ASP A 41 13.88 -8.18 -18.25
N ASN A 42 12.65 -7.72 -18.58
CA ASN A 42 11.41 -8.07 -17.89
C ASN A 42 11.39 -7.76 -16.38
N LEU A 43 12.33 -6.98 -15.88
CA LEU A 43 12.36 -6.60 -14.46
C LEU A 43 11.31 -5.55 -14.14
N VAL A 44 10.90 -4.73 -15.10
CA VAL A 44 9.76 -3.82 -14.95
C VAL A 44 8.47 -4.62 -15.15
N PRO A 45 7.67 -4.87 -14.10
CA PRO A 45 6.39 -5.55 -14.25
C PRO A 45 5.39 -4.66 -15.02
N PRO A 46 4.53 -5.23 -15.89
CA PRO A 46 3.58 -4.45 -16.69
C PRO A 46 2.46 -3.83 -15.86
N LYS A 47 2.18 -4.37 -14.66
CA LYS A 47 1.20 -3.86 -13.71
C LYS A 47 1.76 -3.93 -12.29
N VAL A 48 1.58 -2.85 -11.53
CA VAL A 48 1.90 -2.80 -10.10
C VAL A 48 0.72 -2.19 -9.35
N LEU A 49 0.26 -2.89 -8.33
CA LEU A 49 -0.76 -2.43 -7.39
C LEU A 49 -0.08 -1.92 -6.12
N PHE A 50 -0.44 -0.72 -5.72
CA PHE A 50 -0.13 -0.16 -4.41
C PHE A 50 -1.40 -0.11 -3.57
N GLU A 51 -1.34 -0.61 -2.34
CA GLU A 51 -2.39 -0.45 -1.35
C GLU A 51 -1.87 0.44 -0.22
N PHE A 52 -2.35 1.67 -0.14
CA PHE A 52 -2.05 2.60 0.93
C PHE A 52 -2.93 2.31 2.14
N ARG A 53 -2.34 2.40 3.33
CA ARG A 53 -2.98 2.13 4.61
C ARG A 53 -2.72 3.28 5.58
N ASP A 54 -3.50 3.32 6.66
CA ASP A 54 -3.29 4.26 7.77
C ASP A 54 -3.19 5.72 7.31
N ASN A 55 -4.13 6.14 6.44
CA ASN A 55 -4.12 7.45 5.80
C ASN A 55 -2.79 7.77 5.08
N ARG A 56 -2.27 6.79 4.33
CA ARG A 56 -0.98 6.83 3.62
C ARG A 56 0.24 6.89 4.54
N GLY A 57 0.15 6.37 5.77
CA GLY A 57 1.29 6.15 6.65
C GLY A 57 2.10 4.90 6.30
N SER A 58 1.50 3.93 5.59
CA SER A 58 2.18 2.73 5.11
C SER A 58 1.64 2.29 3.74
N ALA A 59 2.40 1.45 3.02
CA ALA A 59 1.99 0.90 1.74
C ALA A 59 2.32 -0.59 1.61
N MET A 60 1.50 -1.28 0.82
CA MET A 60 1.79 -2.62 0.30
C MET A 60 2.02 -2.52 -1.20
N ALA A 61 2.93 -3.34 -1.73
CA ALA A 61 3.15 -3.52 -3.16
C ALA A 61 2.71 -4.91 -3.60
N TYR A 62 2.19 -5.01 -4.83
CA TYR A 62 1.84 -6.26 -5.46
C TYR A 62 2.00 -6.19 -6.98
N ASP A 63 2.67 -7.18 -7.54
CA ASP A 63 2.87 -7.34 -8.98
C ASP A 63 3.03 -8.83 -9.33
N ARG A 64 3.29 -9.15 -10.60
CA ARG A 64 3.51 -10.54 -11.05
C ARG A 64 4.70 -11.21 -10.37
N THR A 65 5.76 -10.46 -10.06
CA THR A 65 7.00 -10.98 -9.47
C THR A 65 6.77 -11.30 -8.00
N ILE A 66 6.12 -10.39 -7.27
CA ILE A 66 5.66 -10.60 -5.90
C ILE A 66 4.69 -11.78 -5.83
N HIS A 67 3.72 -11.86 -6.75
CA HIS A 67 2.78 -12.98 -6.81
C HIS A 67 3.52 -14.31 -7.00
N HIS A 68 4.46 -14.37 -7.94
CA HIS A 68 5.22 -15.58 -8.21
C HIS A 68 6.05 -16.06 -7.01
N VAL A 69 6.67 -15.13 -6.27
CA VAL A 69 7.57 -15.47 -5.16
C VAL A 69 6.84 -15.67 -3.82
N TYR A 70 5.83 -14.85 -3.53
CA TYR A 70 5.18 -14.78 -2.21
C TYR A 70 3.68 -15.10 -2.23
N GLY A 71 3.02 -15.04 -3.39
CA GLY A 71 1.58 -15.29 -3.54
C GLY A 71 0.65 -14.21 -2.97
N LYS A 72 1.20 -13.15 -2.35
CA LYS A 72 0.42 -12.10 -1.66
C LYS A 72 1.15 -10.75 -1.68
N PRO A 73 0.45 -9.62 -1.50
CA PRO A 73 1.08 -8.31 -1.34
C PRO A 73 2.11 -8.30 -0.20
N ILE A 74 3.19 -7.54 -0.39
CA ILE A 74 4.26 -7.37 0.61
C ILE A 74 4.33 -5.93 1.08
N ALA A 75 4.86 -5.71 2.27
CA ALA A 75 5.10 -4.38 2.79
C ALA A 75 6.11 -3.63 1.89
N ALA A 76 5.83 -2.37 1.60
CA ALA A 76 6.71 -1.46 0.93
C ALA A 76 7.08 -0.30 1.87
N VAL A 77 8.30 0.19 1.74
CA VAL A 77 8.70 1.44 2.38
C VAL A 77 8.03 2.57 1.61
N LEU A 78 7.32 3.43 2.32
CA LEU A 78 6.61 4.58 1.77
C LEU A 78 7.22 5.85 2.33
N GLU A 79 7.64 6.74 1.43
CA GLU A 79 8.17 8.05 1.78
C GLU A 79 7.40 9.12 0.98
N GLU A 80 6.76 10.06 1.66
CA GLU A 80 6.23 11.25 1.00
C GLU A 80 7.37 12.24 0.75
N THR A 81 7.72 12.43 -0.52
CA THR A 81 8.85 13.30 -0.95
C THR A 81 8.41 14.72 -1.32
N GLY A 82 7.11 14.97 -1.25
CA GLY A 82 6.48 16.28 -1.48
C GLY A 82 4.99 16.12 -1.68
N ALA A 83 4.26 17.24 -1.78
CA ALA A 83 2.82 17.22 -1.95
C ALA A 83 2.38 16.34 -3.13
N SER A 84 1.60 15.29 -2.85
CA SER A 84 1.16 14.29 -3.84
C SER A 84 2.29 13.52 -4.54
N ARG A 85 3.48 13.43 -3.94
CA ARG A 85 4.65 12.72 -4.48
C ARG A 85 5.17 11.72 -3.47
N TYR A 86 5.22 10.46 -3.88
CA TYR A 86 5.64 9.35 -3.03
C TYR A 86 6.78 8.58 -3.69
N THR A 87 7.77 8.22 -2.88
CA THR A 87 8.71 7.16 -3.19
C THR A 87 8.23 5.89 -2.49
N ILE A 88 8.05 4.82 -3.25
CA ILE A 88 7.60 3.52 -2.77
C ILE A 88 8.69 2.51 -3.15
N SER A 89 9.27 1.81 -2.18
CA SER A 89 10.32 0.83 -2.45
C SER A 89 10.06 -0.50 -1.77
N TRP A 90 10.47 -1.58 -2.43
CA TRP A 90 10.37 -2.93 -1.90
C TRP A 90 11.48 -3.80 -2.47
N THR A 91 11.74 -4.92 -1.78
CA THR A 91 12.72 -5.91 -2.20
C THR A 91 12.05 -7.27 -2.31
N VAL A 92 12.17 -7.89 -3.48
CA VAL A 92 11.83 -9.30 -3.68
C VAL A 92 13.09 -10.13 -3.48
N LYS A 93 13.10 -10.97 -2.47
CA LYS A 93 14.15 -11.96 -2.18
C LYS A 93 13.79 -13.30 -2.79
N ASN A 94 14.78 -14.18 -2.96
CA ASN A 94 14.60 -15.54 -3.49
C ASN A 94 13.95 -15.56 -4.89
N LEU A 95 14.24 -14.56 -5.71
CA LEU A 95 13.78 -14.49 -7.09
C LEU A 95 14.50 -15.59 -7.89
N PRO A 96 13.78 -16.57 -8.47
CA PRO A 96 14.41 -17.64 -9.23
C PRO A 96 15.06 -17.10 -10.50
N LEU A 97 16.31 -17.50 -10.73
CA LEU A 97 17.02 -17.35 -12.00
C LEU A 97 17.01 -18.69 -12.75
N GLN A 98 17.67 -18.76 -13.90
CA GLN A 98 17.85 -20.03 -14.61
C GLN A 98 18.58 -21.05 -13.72
N GLY A 99 18.09 -22.30 -13.70
CA GLY A 99 18.60 -23.38 -12.86
C GLY A 99 18.09 -23.31 -11.42
N ASN A 100 18.95 -23.72 -10.46
CA ASN A 100 18.62 -23.75 -9.01
C ASN A 100 19.13 -22.50 -8.25
N THR A 101 19.44 -21.41 -8.96
CA THR A 101 19.99 -20.20 -8.35
C THR A 101 18.88 -19.18 -8.10
N THR A 102 18.96 -18.47 -6.98
CA THR A 102 18.07 -17.35 -6.66
C THR A 102 18.86 -16.06 -6.45
N THR A 103 18.23 -14.92 -6.73
CA THR A 103 18.77 -13.60 -6.40
C THR A 103 17.72 -12.74 -5.67
N SER A 104 18.02 -11.46 -5.47
CA SER A 104 17.06 -10.47 -5.02
C SER A 104 16.92 -9.34 -6.04
N ALA A 105 15.73 -8.76 -6.14
CA ALA A 105 15.49 -7.57 -6.94
C ALA A 105 14.97 -6.45 -6.05
N GLN A 106 15.54 -5.26 -6.20
CA GLN A 106 15.13 -4.05 -5.50
C GLN A 106 14.33 -3.18 -6.45
N TYR A 107 13.23 -2.63 -5.98
CA TYR A 107 12.30 -1.81 -6.74
C TYR A 107 12.12 -0.47 -6.09
N LEU A 108 12.09 0.59 -6.89
CA LEU A 108 11.81 1.95 -6.46
C LEU A 108 10.84 2.59 -7.44
N VAL A 109 9.71 3.05 -6.92
CA VAL A 109 8.69 3.76 -7.69
C VAL A 109 8.55 5.18 -7.18
N ARG A 110 8.61 6.14 -8.11
CA ARG A 110 8.25 7.55 -7.85
C ARG A 110 6.86 7.78 -8.42
N LEU A 111 5.87 7.91 -7.54
CA LEU A 111 4.47 8.12 -7.88
C LEU A 111 4.09 9.59 -7.66
N ASN A 112 3.45 10.19 -8.66
CA ASN A 112 2.77 11.47 -8.51
C ASN A 112 1.25 11.24 -8.53
N THR A 113 0.58 11.39 -7.40
CA THR A 113 -0.87 11.15 -7.29
C THR A 113 -1.73 12.31 -7.80
N LYS A 114 -1.12 13.46 -8.12
CA LYS A 114 -1.83 14.56 -8.78
C LYS A 114 -1.95 14.31 -10.28
N THR A 115 -0.89 13.82 -10.91
CA THR A 115 -0.86 13.54 -12.36
C THR A 115 -1.10 12.07 -12.70
N MET A 116 -1.17 11.22 -11.67
CA MET A 116 -1.27 9.75 -11.76
C MET A 116 -0.23 9.14 -12.71
N LYS A 117 1.01 9.59 -12.56
CA LYS A 117 2.17 9.06 -13.29
C LYS A 117 3.15 8.41 -12.33
N ALA A 118 3.76 7.31 -12.77
CA ALA A 118 4.81 6.63 -12.05
C ALA A 118 6.07 6.47 -12.91
N THR A 119 7.23 6.51 -12.26
CA THR A 119 8.50 6.01 -12.80
C THR A 119 8.97 4.89 -11.91
N LEU A 120 9.38 3.76 -12.49
CA LEU A 120 9.93 2.62 -11.78
C LEU A 120 11.40 2.43 -12.17
N THR A 121 12.23 2.19 -11.18
CA THR A 121 13.59 1.68 -11.35
C THR A 121 13.71 0.36 -10.60
N ALA A 122 14.26 -0.66 -11.27
CA ALA A 122 14.56 -1.95 -10.66
C ALA A 122 16.05 -2.27 -10.78
N TYR A 123 16.58 -2.94 -9.76
CA TYR A 123 17.96 -3.40 -9.69
C TYR A 123 17.97 -4.89 -9.38
N LEU A 124 18.64 -5.68 -10.22
CA LEU A 124 18.86 -7.09 -9.95
C LEU A 124 20.17 -7.25 -9.18
N ASN A 125 20.11 -7.80 -7.96
CA ASN A 125 21.29 -7.95 -7.14
C ASN A 125 22.33 -8.86 -7.82
N GLY A 126 23.60 -8.46 -7.75
CA GLY A 126 24.70 -9.11 -8.45
C GLY A 126 24.94 -8.61 -9.88
N TYR A 127 24.12 -7.65 -10.36
CA TYR A 127 24.28 -7.02 -11.67
C TYR A 127 24.36 -5.50 -11.52
N PHE A 128 25.18 -4.85 -12.36
CA PHE A 128 25.34 -3.39 -12.36
C PHE A 128 24.26 -2.64 -13.13
N ASN A 129 23.42 -3.36 -13.88
CA ASN A 129 22.41 -2.76 -14.75
C ASN A 129 21.16 -2.37 -13.94
N GLU A 130 20.53 -1.28 -14.37
CA GLU A 130 19.22 -0.87 -13.88
C GLU A 130 18.18 -1.00 -15.00
N SER A 131 16.98 -1.36 -14.59
CA SER A 131 15.82 -1.49 -15.46
C SER A 131 14.88 -0.34 -15.16
N ARG A 132 14.43 0.37 -16.19
CA ARG A 132 13.60 1.57 -16.00
C ARG A 132 12.28 1.43 -16.73
N GLY A 133 11.24 2.01 -16.15
CA GLY A 133 9.92 2.04 -16.74
C GLY A 133 9.14 3.29 -16.33
N THR A 134 8.11 3.59 -17.10
CA THR A 134 7.15 4.67 -16.78
C THR A 134 5.74 4.14 -16.90
N GLY A 135 4.84 4.59 -16.05
CA GLY A 135 3.46 4.11 -16.04
C GLY A 135 2.42 5.18 -15.84
N LYS A 136 1.21 4.86 -16.30
CA LYS A 136 -0.03 5.58 -15.98
C LYS A 136 -0.73 4.84 -14.86
N CYS A 137 -1.18 5.58 -13.87
CA CYS A 137 -1.82 5.01 -12.69
C CYS A 137 -3.28 5.45 -12.60
N GLN A 138 -4.07 4.70 -11.84
CA GLN A 138 -5.46 5.03 -11.55
C GLN A 138 -5.84 4.50 -10.18
N PRO A 139 -6.65 5.24 -9.39
CA PRO A 139 -7.25 4.68 -8.19
C PRO A 139 -8.15 3.50 -8.57
N LEU A 140 -8.16 2.47 -7.74
CA LEU A 140 -9.13 1.39 -7.82
C LEU A 140 -10.19 1.64 -6.76
N SER A 141 -11.43 1.82 -7.22
CA SER A 141 -12.64 1.89 -6.38
C SER A 141 -13.05 0.52 -5.89
#